data_AF-A0A2A3G4V7-F1
#
_entry.id   AF-A0A2A3G4V7-F1
#
_cell.length_a   1.000
_cell.length_b   1.000
_cell.length_c   1.000
_cell.angle_alpha   90.00
_cell.angle_beta   90.00
_cell.angle_gamma   90.00
#
_symmetry.space_group_name_H-M   'P 1'
#
loop_
_entity.id
_entity.type
_entity.pdbx_description
1 polymer ?
#
loop_
_entity_poly.entity_id
_entity_poly.type
_entity_poly.pdbx_seq_one_letter_code
_entity_poly.pdbx_strand_id
1 'polypeptide(L)'
;MSPISSIDVARARRSRRVLFIGNPTRYNDVSQWAMVRQWVALHGLEPIREFEGDVLCVIVTEDILDGRCSAKESDTVQRARALGVPCISVHDTTRIWQVTARVRSRIARTPVAR
;
A
#
# COMPACT_ATOMS: atom_id res chain seq x y z
N MET A 1 -20.13 14.02 -6.27
CA MET A 1 -19.11 12.96 -6.39
C MET A 1 -18.53 13.05 -7.78
N SER A 2 -17.30 13.55 -7.93
CA SER A 2 -16.62 13.53 -9.23
C SER A 2 -16.18 12.10 -9.53
N PRO A 3 -16.38 11.58 -10.75
CA PRO A 3 -15.87 10.28 -11.11
C PRO A 3 -14.34 10.33 -11.02
N ILE A 4 -13.73 9.35 -10.35
CA ILE A 4 -12.28 9.16 -10.34
C ILE A 4 -11.85 9.12 -11.80
N SER A 5 -10.98 10.04 -12.22
CA SER A 5 -10.50 10.02 -13.60
C SER A 5 -9.62 8.80 -13.81
N SER A 6 -9.76 8.15 -14.97
CA SER A 6 -8.88 7.04 -15.39
C SER A 6 -7.38 7.42 -15.27
N ILE A 7 -7.08 8.72 -15.36
CA ILE A 7 -5.75 9.31 -15.20
C ILE A 7 -5.21 9.14 -13.78
N ASP A 8 -6.03 9.35 -12.75
CA ASP A 8 -5.59 9.29 -11.35
C ASP A 8 -5.24 7.85 -10.95
N VAL A 9 -6.08 6.89 -11.35
CA VAL A 9 -5.81 5.45 -11.18
C VAL A 9 -4.54 5.03 -11.93
N ALA A 10 -4.33 5.53 -13.14
CA ALA A 10 -3.13 5.24 -13.91
C ALA A 10 -1.86 5.83 -13.27
N ARG A 11 -1.97 6.98 -12.60
CA ARG A 11 -0.86 7.62 -11.86
C ARG A 11 -0.52 6.85 -10.60
N ALA A 12 -1.52 6.50 -9.78
CA ALA A 12 -1.39 5.63 -8.61
C ALA A 12 -0.65 4.31 -8.95
N ARG A 13 -1.03 3.64 -10.04
CA ARG A 13 -0.39 2.40 -10.52
C ARG A 13 1.08 2.52 -10.92
N ARG A 14 1.60 3.74 -11.09
CA ARG A 14 3.01 4.01 -11.41
C ARG A 14 3.81 4.46 -10.19
N SER A 15 3.14 4.76 -9.08
CA SER A 15 3.80 5.18 -7.85
C SER A 15 4.63 4.05 -7.25
N ARG A 16 5.67 4.43 -6.52
CA ARG A 16 6.49 3.51 -5.70
C ARG A 16 6.02 3.47 -4.25
N ARG A 17 5.10 4.36 -3.87
CA ARG A 17 4.64 4.53 -2.50
C ARG A 17 3.63 3.47 -2.12
N VAL A 18 3.86 2.84 -0.98
CA VAL A 18 2.96 1.84 -0.38
C VAL A 18 2.59 2.34 1.02
N LEU A 19 1.31 2.64 1.22
CA LEU A 19 0.83 3.19 2.48
C LEU A 19 0.51 2.06 3.46
N PHE A 20 1.03 2.16 4.69
CA PHE A 20 0.74 1.23 5.77
C PHE A 20 -0.21 1.88 6.79
N ILE A 21 -1.35 1.25 7.05
CA ILE A 21 -2.37 1.73 8.00
C ILE A 21 -2.70 0.64 9.03
N GLY A 22 -2.85 1.06 10.28
CA GLY A 22 -3.11 0.17 11.40
C GLY A 22 -1.89 -0.03 12.28
N ASN A 23 -2.16 -0.59 13.45
CA ASN A 23 -1.15 -0.88 14.45
C ASN A 23 -1.18 -2.38 14.78
N PRO A 24 -0.20 -3.18 14.31
CA PRO A 24 -0.16 -4.58 14.65
C PRO A 24 0.14 -4.74 16.16
N THR A 25 -0.80 -5.32 16.91
CA THR A 25 -0.65 -5.54 18.35
C THR A 25 -0.38 -7.00 18.71
N ARG A 26 -0.79 -7.94 17.84
CA ARG A 26 -0.56 -9.38 18.01
C ARG A 26 0.79 -9.76 17.44
N TYR A 27 1.48 -10.72 18.07
CA TYR A 27 2.84 -11.13 17.69
C TYR A 27 2.95 -11.54 16.21
N ASN A 28 2.02 -12.34 15.72
CA ASN A 28 1.96 -12.77 14.32
C ASN A 28 1.80 -11.57 13.35
N ASP A 29 0.96 -10.61 13.70
CA ASP A 29 0.72 -9.41 12.91
C ASP A 29 1.97 -8.51 12.90
N VAL A 30 2.68 -8.39 14.02
CA VAL A 30 3.92 -7.60 14.13
C VAL A 30 5.01 -8.19 13.24
N SER A 31 5.24 -9.50 13.29
CA SER A 31 6.23 -10.18 12.46
C SER A 31 5.89 -10.05 10.97
N GLN A 32 4.64 -10.31 10.60
CA GLN A 32 4.19 -10.19 9.21
C GLN A 32 4.32 -8.76 8.69
N TRP A 33 3.91 -7.78 9.49
CA TRP A 33 4.03 -6.36 9.16
C TRP A 33 5.48 -5.92 8.94
N ALA A 34 6.38 -6.31 9.84
CA ALA A 34 7.80 -6.01 9.71
C ALA A 34 8.38 -6.65 8.43
N MET A 35 8.06 -7.92 8.18
CA MET A 35 8.50 -8.64 6.98
C MET A 35 8.03 -7.94 5.70
N VAL A 36 6.74 -7.59 5.61
CA VAL A 36 6.17 -6.92 4.43
C VAL A 36 6.78 -5.53 4.23
N ARG A 37 6.95 -4.74 5.30
CA ARG A 37 7.59 -3.41 5.22
C ARG A 37 9.04 -3.51 4.73
N GLN A 38 9.80 -4.45 5.26
CA GLN A 38 11.18 -4.68 4.85
C GLN A 38 11.25 -5.14 3.39
N TRP A 39 10.39 -6.07 2.99
CA TRP A 39 10.33 -6.57 1.61
C TRP A 39 10.03 -5.45 0.61
N VAL A 40 9.05 -4.57 0.92
CA VAL A 40 8.71 -3.40 0.10
C VAL A 40 9.94 -2.51 -0.09
N ALA A 41 10.64 -2.17 1.00
CA ALA A 41 11.85 -1.36 0.95
C ALA A 41 12.99 -2.02 0.14
N LEU A 42 13.24 -3.32 0.36
CA LEU A 42 14.28 -4.07 -0.36
C LEU A 42 14.04 -4.12 -1.87
N HIS A 43 12.78 -4.09 -2.31
CA HIS A 43 12.43 -4.04 -3.72
C HIS A 43 12.29 -2.62 -4.29
N GLY A 44 12.79 -1.61 -3.57
CA GLY A 44 12.83 -0.22 -4.02
C GLY A 44 11.48 0.47 -4.01
N LEU A 45 10.47 -0.08 -3.34
CA LEU A 45 9.24 0.63 -3.05
C LEU A 45 9.42 1.46 -1.77
N GLU A 46 8.57 2.47 -1.59
CA GLU A 46 8.64 3.43 -0.49
C GLU A 46 7.51 3.18 0.49
N PRO A 47 7.75 2.55 1.66
CA PRO A 47 6.73 2.36 2.67
C PRO A 47 6.46 3.69 3.40
N ILE A 48 5.25 4.23 3.25
CA ILE A 48 4.81 5.48 3.88
C ILE A 48 3.76 5.21 4.97
N ARG A 49 3.59 6.15 5.90
CA ARG A 49 2.61 6.06 7.01
C ARG A 49 1.46 7.06 6.89
N GLU A 50 1.63 8.09 6.07
CA GLU A 50 0.62 9.12 5.86
C GLU A 50 0.17 9.10 4.40
N PHE A 51 -1.11 9.37 4.17
CA PHE A 51 -1.68 9.34 2.82
C PHE A 51 -1.29 10.62 2.07
N GLU A 52 -0.18 10.56 1.34
CA GLU A 52 0.38 11.70 0.61
C GLU A 52 0.66 11.38 -0.87
N GLY A 53 0.07 12.19 -1.76
CA GLY A 53 0.22 12.05 -3.21
C GLY A 53 -0.35 10.73 -3.74
N ASP A 54 0.26 10.22 -4.81
CA ASP A 54 -0.15 8.98 -5.44
C ASP A 54 0.40 7.77 -4.68
N VAL A 55 -0.50 6.85 -4.30
CA VAL A 55 -0.17 5.62 -3.58
C VAL A 55 -0.50 4.42 -4.45
N LEU A 56 0.43 3.49 -4.59
CA LEU A 56 0.27 2.27 -5.38
C LEU A 56 -0.79 1.34 -4.78
N CYS A 57 -0.67 1.09 -3.48
CA CYS A 57 -1.60 0.30 -2.69
C CYS A 57 -1.52 0.70 -1.22
N VAL A 58 -2.58 0.39 -0.49
CA VAL A 58 -2.64 0.49 0.96
C VAL A 58 -2.55 -0.92 1.54
N ILE A 59 -1.63 -1.12 2.48
CA ILE A 59 -1.49 -2.33 3.26
C ILE A 59 -2.07 -2.05 4.65
N VAL A 60 -3.02 -2.88 5.06
CA VAL A 60 -3.78 -2.70 6.30
C VAL A 60 -3.66 -3.92 7.21
N THR A 61 -3.75 -3.72 8.52
CA THR A 61 -3.92 -4.82 9.48
C THR A 61 -5.36 -5.36 9.44
N GLU A 62 -5.57 -6.57 9.98
CA GLU A 62 -6.93 -7.16 10.08
C GLU A 62 -7.87 -6.30 10.95
N ASP A 63 -7.34 -5.65 11.99
CA ASP A 63 -8.14 -4.74 12.83
C ASP A 63 -8.77 -3.60 12.02
N ILE A 64 -8.06 -3.06 11.02
CA ILE A 64 -8.61 -2.05 10.11
C ILE A 64 -9.73 -2.63 9.24
N LEU A 65 -9.57 -3.87 8.76
CA LEU A 65 -10.58 -4.54 7.92
C LEU A 65 -11.83 -4.90 8.73
N ASP A 66 -11.65 -5.27 9.98
CA ASP A 66 -12.71 -5.57 10.94
C ASP A 66 -13.37 -4.31 11.54
N GLY A 67 -12.93 -3.11 11.14
CA GLY A 67 -13.47 -1.84 11.64
C GLY A 67 -13.01 -1.46 13.05
N ARG A 68 -12.08 -2.20 13.66
CA ARG A 68 -11.42 -1.87 14.94
C ARG A 68 -10.32 -0.83 14.73
N CYS A 69 -10.71 0.35 14.26
CA CYS A 69 -9.78 1.41 13.89
C CYS A 69 -10.25 2.78 14.37
N SER A 70 -9.32 3.74 14.41
CA SER A 70 -9.66 5.14 14.66
C SER A 70 -10.43 5.75 13.47
N ALA A 71 -11.18 6.82 13.72
CA ALA A 71 -11.87 7.56 12.66
C ALA A 71 -10.92 7.99 11.54
N LYS A 72 -9.72 8.47 11.91
CA LYS A 72 -8.67 8.87 10.95
C LYS A 72 -8.25 7.71 10.03
N GLU A 73 -8.08 6.50 10.57
CA GLU A 73 -7.69 5.33 9.79
C GLU A 73 -8.82 4.88 8.85
N SER A 74 -10.06 4.84 9.37
CA SER A 74 -11.25 4.56 8.55
C SER A 74 -11.39 5.55 7.39
N ASP A 75 -11.31 6.85 7.67
CA ASP A 75 -11.40 7.90 6.65
C ASP A 75 -10.30 7.76 5.60
N THR A 76 -9.10 7.39 6.03
CA THR A 76 -7.97 7.18 5.13
C THR A 76 -8.20 5.98 4.21
N VAL A 77 -8.72 4.86 4.73
CA VAL A 77 -9.06 3.68 3.93
C VAL A 77 -10.22 3.97 2.98
N GLN A 78 -11.25 4.68 3.44
CA GLN A 78 -12.38 5.09 2.60
C GLN A 78 -11.91 6.00 1.47
N ARG A 79 -11.04 6.97 1.77
CA ARG A 79 -10.41 7.83 0.77
C ARG A 79 -9.59 7.04 -0.25
N ALA A 80 -8.79 6.06 0.20
CA ALA A 80 -8.03 5.19 -0.69
C ALA A 80 -8.94 4.45 -1.68
N ARG A 81 -10.01 3.84 -1.17
CA ARG A 81 -11.01 3.12 -1.98
C ARG A 81 -11.73 4.06 -2.95
N ALA A 82 -12.09 5.25 -2.48
CA ALA A 82 -12.70 6.31 -3.28
C ALA A 82 -11.76 6.89 -4.35
N LEU A 83 -10.46 6.57 -4.32
CA LEU A 83 -9.48 6.89 -5.36
C LEU A 83 -9.13 5.67 -6.24
N GLY A 84 -9.79 4.53 -6.01
CA GLY A 84 -9.52 3.29 -6.73
C GLY A 84 -8.17 2.64 -6.35
N VAL A 85 -7.57 3.07 -5.24
CA VAL A 85 -6.34 2.49 -4.72
C VAL A 85 -6.69 1.19 -3.98
N PRO A 86 -6.04 0.06 -4.30
CA PRO A 86 -6.34 -1.21 -3.65
C PRO A 86 -5.90 -1.18 -2.18
N CYS A 87 -6.81 -1.57 -1.28
CA CYS A 87 -6.52 -1.85 0.13
C CYS A 87 -6.37 -3.36 0.30
N ILE A 88 -5.24 -3.81 0.85
CA ILE A 88 -4.83 -5.21 0.88
C ILE A 88 -4.44 -5.56 2.32
N SER A 89 -4.88 -6.71 2.80
CA SER A 89 -4.42 -7.25 4.09
C SER A 89 -2.90 -7.46 4.08
N VAL A 90 -2.24 -7.18 5.20
CA VAL A 90 -0.82 -7.50 5.41
C VAL A 90 -0.52 -9.01 5.30
N HIS A 91 -1.54 -9.85 5.49
CA HIS A 91 -1.44 -11.31 5.38
C HIS A 91 -1.62 -11.82 3.94
N ASP A 92 -2.21 -11.02 3.04
CA ASP A 92 -2.36 -11.38 1.63
C ASP A 92 -1.10 -11.03 0.81
N THR A 93 -0.02 -11.76 1.10
CA THR A 93 1.27 -11.60 0.42
C THR A 93 1.18 -11.83 -1.09
N THR A 94 0.31 -12.76 -1.51
CA THR A 94 0.07 -13.04 -2.94
C THR A 94 -0.45 -11.79 -3.64
N ARG A 95 -1.45 -11.11 -3.08
CA ARG A 95 -2.00 -9.90 -3.67
C ARG A 95 -1.03 -8.73 -3.63
N ILE A 96 -0.26 -8.60 -2.55
CA ILE A 96 0.82 -7.60 -2.45
C ILE A 96 1.83 -7.79 -3.59
N TRP A 97 2.27 -9.04 -3.85
CA TRP A 97 3.22 -9.33 -4.92
C TRP A 97 2.65 -9.03 -6.31
N GLN A 98 1.39 -9.39 -6.56
CA GLN A 98 0.73 -9.12 -7.84
C GLN A 98 0.64 -7.61 -8.12
N VAL A 99 0.18 -6.82 -7.15
CA VAL A 99 -0.02 -5.37 -7.33
C VAL A 99 1.32 -4.64 -7.49
N THR A 100 2.35 -5.10 -6.80
CA THR A 100 3.69 -4.49 -6.87
C THR A 100 4.54 -4.96 -8.05
N ALA A 101 4.22 -6.10 -8.67
CA ALA A 101 5.03 -6.74 -9.72
C ALA A 101 5.43 -5.77 -10.84
N ARG A 102 4.47 -5.03 -11.39
CA ARG A 102 4.71 -4.10 -12.51
C ARG A 102 5.70 -2.99 -12.15
N VAL A 103 5.55 -2.40 -10.96
CA VAL A 103 6.42 -1.31 -10.49
C VAL A 103 7.82 -1.87 -10.20
N ARG A 104 7.90 -3.05 -9.57
CA ARG A 104 9.16 -3.75 -9.30
C ARG A 104 9.93 -4.08 -10.59
N SER A 105 9.27 -4.62 -11.61
CA SER A 105 9.89 -4.89 -12.91
C SER A 105 10.39 -3.62 -13.60
N ARG A 106 9.69 -2.49 -13.40
CA ARG A 106 10.13 -1.18 -13.92
C ARG A 106 11.37 -0.67 -13.19
N ILE A 107 11.39 -0.74 -11.87
CA ILE A 107 12.54 -0.34 -11.04
C ILE A 107 13.79 -1.14 -11.45
N ALA A 108 13.66 -2.46 -11.61
CA ALA A 108 14.78 -3.32 -12.00
C ALA A 108 15.35 -3.05 -13.41
N ARG A 109 14.55 -2.46 -14.31
CA ARG A 109 14.96 -2.12 -15.69
C ARG A 109 15.62 -0.75 -15.80
N THR A 110 15.51 0.11 -14.80
CA THR A 110 16.19 1.41 -14.79
C THR A 110 17.64 1.17 -14.40
N PRO A 111 18.63 1.34 -15.30
CA PRO A 111 20.02 1.19 -14.94
C PRO A 111 20.34 2.24 -13.87
N VAL A 112 20.99 1.82 -12.79
CA VAL A 112 21.69 2.77 -11.91
C VAL A 112 22.78 3.39 -12.77
N ALA A 113 22.56 4.61 -13.24
CA ALA A 113 23.64 5.44 -13.75
C ALA A 113 24.63 5.60 -12.59
N ARG A 114 25.77 4.90 -12.70
CA ARG A 114 26.94 5.09 -11.83
C ARG A 114 27.63 6.38 -12.21
#